data_AF-A0A7C4BV88-F1
#
_entry.id   AF-A0A7C4BV88-F1
#
_cell.length_a   1.000
_cell.length_b   1.000
_cell.length_c   1.000
_cell.angle_alpha   90.00
_cell.angle_beta   90.00
_cell.angle_gamma   90.00
#
_symmetry.space_group_name_H-M   'P 1'
#
loop_
_entity.id
_entity.type
_entity.pdbx_description
1 polymer ?
#
loop_
_entity_poly.entity_id
_entity_poly.type
_entity_poly.pdbx_seq_one_letter_code
_entity_poly.pdbx_strand_id
1 'polypeptide(L)'
;GESRQLQALVRCIQAASLGVALRRRDWEAFARGYNGKDYKRNQYDARLAAAFAKFAAGAPDLRLRTAQAALLYLGMDPGPVDGFLGRRTSLAISQYQAWRRLTPTGKLDPRTESSLLAEAFPKR
;
A
#
# COMPACT_ATOMS: atom_id res chain seq x y z
N GLY A 1 -1.41 -6.21 -14.97
CA GLY A 1 -0.74 -5.90 -13.69
C GLY A 1 -1.63 -5.03 -12.85
N GLU A 2 -1.46 -5.08 -11.54
CA GLU A 2 -2.26 -4.40 -10.50
C GLU A 2 -2.52 -2.92 -10.80
N SER A 3 -1.51 -2.17 -11.27
CA SER A 3 -1.64 -0.73 -11.60
C SER A 3 -2.68 -0.45 -12.69
N ARG A 4 -2.86 -1.36 -13.66
CA ARG A 4 -3.89 -1.21 -14.70
C ARG A 4 -5.30 -1.46 -14.17
N GLN A 5 -5.44 -2.40 -13.23
CA GLN A 5 -6.73 -2.67 -12.57
C GLN A 5 -7.13 -1.50 -11.65
N LEU A 6 -6.17 -0.91 -10.94
CA LEU A 6 -6.40 0.27 -10.11
C LEU A 6 -6.84 1.47 -10.96
N GLN A 7 -6.18 1.71 -12.09
CA GLN A 7 -6.58 2.77 -13.03
C GLN A 7 -7.98 2.53 -13.61
N ALA A 8 -8.34 1.29 -13.95
CA ALA A 8 -9.68 0.96 -14.42
C ALA A 8 -10.76 1.24 -13.35
N LEU A 9 -10.49 0.89 -12.09
CA LEU A 9 -11.34 1.23 -10.97
C LEU A 9 -11.56 2.74 -10.84
N VAL A 10 -10.47 3.53 -10.87
CA VAL A 10 -10.54 4.99 -10.79
C VAL A 10 -11.39 5.58 -11.91
N ARG A 11 -11.20 5.09 -13.15
CA ARG A 11 -12.02 5.52 -14.30
C ARG A 11 -13.50 5.20 -14.11
N CYS A 12 -13.83 4.02 -13.57
CA CYS A 12 -15.21 3.64 -13.28
C CYS A 12 -15.86 4.57 -12.24
N ILE A 13 -15.13 4.88 -11.15
CA ILE A 13 -15.60 5.81 -10.10
C ILE A 13 -15.84 7.21 -10.67
N GLN A 14 -14.96 7.68 -11.57
CA GLN A 14 -15.11 8.97 -12.25
C GLN A 14 -16.32 8.98 -13.19
N ALA A 15 -16.48 7.96 -14.03
CA ALA A 15 -17.58 7.85 -14.99
C ALA A 15 -18.95 7.78 -14.30
N ALA A 16 -19.04 7.08 -13.16
CA ALA A 16 -20.25 6.99 -12.36
C ALA A 16 -20.49 8.20 -11.43
N SER A 17 -19.62 9.24 -11.49
CA SER A 17 -19.66 10.41 -10.60
C SER A 17 -19.62 10.09 -9.10
N LEU A 18 -19.15 8.90 -8.74
CA LEU A 18 -19.09 8.41 -7.35
C LEU A 18 -17.98 9.05 -6.53
N GLY A 19 -17.06 9.77 -7.18
CA GLY A 19 -15.98 10.48 -6.50
C GLY A 19 -16.46 11.55 -5.51
N VAL A 20 -17.65 12.13 -5.71
CA VAL A 20 -18.24 13.09 -4.75
C VAL A 20 -18.60 12.41 -3.43
N ALA A 21 -19.23 11.23 -3.50
CA ALA A 21 -19.58 10.44 -2.32
C ALA A 21 -18.34 10.03 -1.53
N LEU A 22 -17.27 9.56 -2.21
CA LEU A 22 -16.00 9.25 -1.55
C LEU A 22 -15.39 10.44 -0.82
N ARG A 23 -15.33 11.62 -1.48
CA ARG A 23 -14.75 12.84 -0.85
C ARG A 23 -15.54 13.29 0.37
N ARG A 24 -16.87 13.15 0.34
CA ARG A 24 -17.76 13.47 1.45
C ARG A 24 -17.83 12.37 2.52
N ARG A 25 -17.17 11.23 2.30
CA ARG A 25 -17.26 10.03 3.16
C ARG A 25 -18.69 9.51 3.28
N ASP A 26 -19.49 9.70 2.23
CA ASP A 26 -20.84 9.18 2.11
C ASP A 26 -20.78 7.73 1.60
N TRP A 27 -20.54 6.81 2.54
CA TRP A 27 -20.32 5.40 2.24
C TRP A 27 -21.58 4.71 1.73
N GLU A 28 -22.77 5.15 2.17
CA GLU A 28 -24.05 4.63 1.68
C GLU A 28 -24.27 5.03 0.22
N ALA A 29 -24.13 6.32 -0.13
CA ALA A 29 -24.30 6.75 -1.51
C ALA A 29 -23.28 6.10 -2.45
N PHE A 30 -22.02 5.97 -2.01
CA PHE A 30 -21.00 5.28 -2.79
C PHE A 30 -21.32 3.79 -2.97
N ALA A 31 -21.63 3.08 -1.88
CA ALA A 31 -21.89 1.65 -1.92
C ALA A 31 -23.11 1.31 -2.79
N ARG A 32 -24.17 2.11 -2.69
CA ARG A 32 -25.37 1.99 -3.52
C ARG A 32 -25.07 2.23 -5.00
N GLY A 33 -24.29 3.26 -5.30
CA GLY A 33 -23.94 3.60 -6.69
C GLY A 33 -22.99 2.61 -7.35
N TYR A 34 -22.07 2.00 -6.58
CA TYR A 34 -21.10 1.04 -7.10
C TYR A 34 -21.63 -0.39 -7.16
N ASN A 35 -22.34 -0.87 -6.12
CA ASN A 35 -22.80 -2.27 -6.02
C ASN A 35 -24.31 -2.43 -6.23
N GLY A 36 -25.05 -1.34 -6.39
CA GLY A 36 -26.50 -1.35 -6.52
C GLY A 36 -27.24 -1.32 -5.18
N LYS A 37 -28.58 -1.32 -5.27
CA LYS A 37 -29.50 -1.17 -4.12
C LYS A 37 -29.33 -2.22 -3.01
N ASP A 38 -28.81 -3.41 -3.34
CA ASP A 38 -28.68 -4.53 -2.41
C ASP A 38 -27.33 -4.53 -1.66
N TYR A 39 -26.53 -3.46 -1.76
CA TYR A 39 -25.20 -3.36 -1.14
C TYR A 39 -25.19 -3.66 0.38
N LYS A 40 -26.31 -3.43 1.09
CA LYS A 40 -26.44 -3.70 2.53
C LYS A 40 -26.33 -5.18 2.86
N ARG A 41 -26.67 -6.09 1.93
CA ARG A 41 -26.54 -7.55 2.14
C ARG A 41 -25.11 -7.96 2.49
N ASN A 42 -24.12 -7.27 1.91
CA ASN A 42 -22.70 -7.50 2.16
C ASN A 42 -22.05 -6.40 3.02
N GLN A 43 -22.87 -5.50 3.60
CA GLN A 43 -22.43 -4.39 4.47
C GLN A 43 -21.33 -3.52 3.82
N TYR A 44 -21.46 -3.24 2.53
CA TYR A 44 -20.39 -2.63 1.76
C TYR A 44 -20.02 -1.22 2.24
N ASP A 45 -21.02 -0.45 2.66
CA ASP A 45 -20.88 0.84 3.33
C ASP A 45 -20.07 0.75 4.62
N ALA A 46 -20.45 -0.17 5.52
CA ALA A 46 -19.76 -0.36 6.79
C ALA A 46 -18.30 -0.82 6.59
N ARG A 47 -18.06 -1.70 5.62
CA ARG A 47 -16.71 -2.15 5.26
C ARG A 47 -15.84 -1.02 4.72
N LEU A 48 -16.40 -0.15 3.87
CA LEU A 48 -15.70 1.05 3.39
C LEU A 48 -15.38 2.01 4.53
N ALA A 49 -16.34 2.26 5.42
CA ALA A 49 -16.14 3.13 6.59
C ALA A 49 -15.01 2.61 7.49
N ALA A 50 -15.03 1.30 7.79
CA ALA A 50 -14.00 0.65 8.60
C ALA A 50 -12.63 0.68 7.92
N ALA A 51 -12.56 0.41 6.62
CA ALA A 51 -11.31 0.49 5.85
C ALA A 51 -10.77 1.93 5.83
N PHE A 52 -11.62 2.93 5.60
CA PHE A 52 -11.21 4.33 5.66
C PHE A 52 -10.68 4.68 7.05
N ALA A 53 -11.39 4.32 8.13
CA ALA A 53 -10.91 4.56 9.49
C ALA A 53 -9.54 3.90 9.76
N LYS A 54 -9.33 2.68 9.26
CA LYS A 54 -8.06 1.96 9.38
C LYS A 54 -6.91 2.63 8.65
N PHE A 55 -7.16 3.21 7.47
CA PHE A 55 -6.12 3.77 6.60
C PHE A 55 -6.09 5.30 6.57
N ALA A 56 -6.94 5.98 7.33
CA ALA A 56 -7.02 7.44 7.37
C ALA A 56 -5.71 8.09 7.86
N ALA A 57 -4.96 7.39 8.71
CA ALA A 57 -3.64 7.81 9.19
C ALA A 57 -2.51 7.59 8.17
N GLY A 58 -2.79 6.88 7.08
CA GLY A 58 -1.83 6.53 6.02
C GLY A 58 -2.23 5.25 5.32
N ALA A 59 -2.26 5.28 3.99
CA ALA A 59 -2.39 4.06 3.18
C ALA A 59 -1.04 3.30 3.15
N PRO A 60 -1.06 1.97 2.98
CA PRO A 60 0.14 1.20 2.73
C PRO A 60 0.94 1.75 1.55
N ASP A 61 2.24 1.94 1.72
CA ASP A 61 3.12 2.28 0.62
C ASP A 61 3.58 1.00 -0.09
N LEU A 62 3.20 0.85 -1.36
CA LEU A 62 3.56 -0.30 -2.18
C LEU A 62 5.07 -0.43 -2.39
N ARG A 63 5.81 0.68 -2.36
CA ARG A 63 7.29 0.67 -2.42
C ARG A 63 7.86 0.07 -1.15
N LEU A 64 7.38 0.50 0.02
CA LEU A 64 7.75 -0.10 1.30
C LEU A 64 7.35 -1.57 1.38
N ARG A 65 6.18 -1.94 0.86
CA ARG A 65 5.75 -3.34 0.82
C ARG A 65 6.68 -4.20 -0.03
N THR A 66 7.10 -3.68 -1.18
CA THR A 66 8.09 -4.35 -2.06
C THR A 66 9.45 -4.45 -1.36
N ALA A 67 9.89 -3.38 -0.69
CA ALA A 67 11.12 -3.39 0.08
C ALA A 67 11.09 -4.37 1.27
N GLN A 68 9.99 -4.49 2.00
CA GLN A 68 9.80 -5.50 3.04
C GLN A 68 9.92 -6.92 2.47
N ALA A 69 9.29 -7.19 1.31
CA ALA A 69 9.45 -8.49 0.65
C ALA A 69 10.91 -8.77 0.25
N ALA A 70 11.63 -7.77 -0.28
CA ALA A 70 13.04 -7.89 -0.64
C ALA A 70 13.95 -8.12 0.58
N LEU A 71 13.73 -7.39 1.68
CA LEU A 71 14.47 -7.56 2.93
C LEU A 71 14.27 -8.96 3.50
N LEU A 72 13.02 -9.44 3.54
CA LEU A 72 12.70 -10.80 3.96
C LEU A 72 13.40 -11.85 3.09
N TYR A 73 13.40 -11.66 1.77
CA TYR A 73 14.10 -12.55 0.82
C TYR A 73 15.61 -12.59 1.08
N LEU A 74 16.22 -11.46 1.44
CA LEU A 74 17.63 -11.35 1.81
C LEU A 74 17.93 -11.79 3.26
N GLY A 75 16.96 -12.34 3.99
CA GLY A 75 17.12 -12.81 5.37
C GLY A 75 17.14 -11.70 6.43
N MET A 76 16.78 -10.47 6.07
CA MET A 76 16.67 -9.33 6.99
C MET A 76 15.21 -9.12 7.39
N ASP A 77 14.84 -9.54 8.60
CA ASP A 77 13.45 -9.54 9.07
C ASP A 77 12.86 -8.12 9.22
N PRO A 78 11.93 -7.70 8.34
CA PRO A 78 11.32 -6.39 8.40
C PRO A 78 10.03 -6.38 9.25
N GLY A 79 9.63 -7.52 9.81
CA GLY A 79 8.30 -7.75 10.31
C GLY A 79 7.28 -8.01 9.19
N PRO A 80 6.01 -7.62 9.37
CA PRO A 80 4.97 -7.84 8.37
C PRO A 80 5.26 -7.15 7.03
N VAL A 81 4.85 -7.78 5.93
CA VAL A 81 4.93 -7.22 4.56
C VAL A 81 3.63 -6.45 4.25
N ASP A 82 3.44 -5.35 4.96
CA ASP A 82 2.19 -4.59 5.06
C ASP A 82 2.25 -3.18 4.45
N GLY A 83 3.42 -2.73 3.99
CA GLY A 83 3.62 -1.40 3.41
C GLY A 83 3.77 -0.27 4.41
N PHE A 84 3.98 -0.55 5.70
CA PHE A 84 4.19 0.46 6.73
C PHE A 84 5.65 0.51 7.22
N LEU A 85 6.15 1.73 7.47
CA LEU A 85 7.47 1.92 8.06
C LEU A 85 7.41 1.76 9.59
N GLY A 86 7.28 0.51 10.04
CA GLY A 86 7.37 0.15 11.44
C GLY A 86 8.82 0.08 11.96
N ARG A 87 8.97 -0.11 13.27
CA ARG A 87 10.29 -0.22 13.92
C ARG A 87 11.15 -1.34 13.32
N ARG A 88 10.55 -2.52 13.07
CA ARG A 88 11.25 -3.66 12.45
C ARG A 88 11.66 -3.35 11.02
N THR A 89 10.75 -2.80 10.21
CA THR A 89 11.05 -2.35 8.85
C THR A 89 12.23 -1.38 8.82
N SER A 90 12.22 -0.36 9.69
CA SER A 90 13.28 0.64 9.75
C SER A 90 14.63 0.04 10.17
N LEU A 91 14.64 -0.90 11.12
CA LEU A 91 15.85 -1.63 11.52
C LEU A 91 16.38 -2.53 10.40
N ALA A 92 15.52 -3.23 9.67
CA ALA A 92 15.93 -4.05 8.53
C ALA A 92 16.50 -3.20 7.39
N ILE A 93 15.90 -2.04 7.10
CA ILE A 93 16.44 -1.07 6.13
C ILE A 93 17.82 -0.56 6.58
N SER A 94 17.98 -0.22 7.87
CA SER A 94 19.25 0.26 8.42
C SER A 94 20.35 -0.81 8.33
N GLN A 95 20.01 -2.07 8.62
CA GLN A 95 20.92 -3.23 8.44
C GLN A 95 21.33 -3.42 6.98
N TYR A 96 20.37 -3.36 6.06
CA TYR A 96 20.66 -3.44 4.63
C TYR A 96 21.59 -2.31 4.17
N GLN A 97 21.31 -1.08 4.58
CA GLN A 97 22.14 0.08 4.27
C GLN A 97 23.57 -0.12 4.79
N ALA A 98 23.74 -0.57 6.03
CA ALA A 98 25.06 -0.85 6.60
C ALA A 98 25.80 -1.96 5.82
N TRP A 99 25.12 -3.06 5.47
CA TRP A 99 25.67 -4.15 4.68
C TRP A 99 26.15 -3.68 3.29
N ARG A 100 25.44 -2.73 2.68
CA ARG A 100 25.79 -2.10 1.40
C ARG A 100 26.68 -0.87 1.50
N ARG A 101 27.18 -0.53 2.70
CA ARG A 101 28.01 0.66 2.96
C ARG A 101 27.32 1.98 2.55
N LEU A 102 26.00 2.05 2.69
CA LEU A 102 25.19 3.26 2.61
C LEU A 102 25.03 3.87 4.02
N THR A 103 24.62 5.13 4.10
CA THR A 103 24.26 5.75 5.38
C THR A 103 23.05 5.02 5.99
N PRO A 104 23.13 4.46 7.21
CA PRO A 104 22.11 3.60 7.80
C PRO A 104 20.94 4.40 8.42
N THR A 105 20.23 5.17 7.59
CA THR A 105 19.13 6.05 7.99
C THR A 105 17.88 5.31 8.47
N GLY A 106 17.72 4.03 8.11
CA GLY A 106 16.51 3.25 8.39
C GLY A 106 15.27 3.73 7.62
N LYS A 107 15.46 4.58 6.59
CA LYS A 107 14.40 5.07 5.70
C LYS A 107 14.60 4.54 4.29
N LEU A 108 13.52 4.27 3.59
CA LEU A 108 13.56 3.84 2.19
C LEU A 108 13.73 5.05 1.26
N ASP A 109 14.96 5.52 1.10
CA ASP A 109 15.29 6.53 0.08
C ASP A 109 15.47 5.88 -1.32
N PRO A 110 15.46 6.66 -2.42
CA PRO A 110 15.55 6.12 -3.78
C PRO A 110 16.82 5.30 -4.05
N ARG A 111 17.94 5.64 -3.40
CA ARG A 111 19.22 4.93 -3.55
C ARG A 111 19.17 3.56 -2.88
N THR A 112 18.61 3.52 -1.67
CA THR A 112 18.40 2.30 -0.88
C THR A 112 17.43 1.39 -1.59
N GLU A 113 16.30 1.91 -2.07
CA GLU A 113 15.31 1.13 -2.83
C GLU A 113 15.92 0.52 -4.10
N SER A 114 16.57 1.33 -4.93
CA SER A 114 17.17 0.85 -6.19
C SER A 114 18.20 -0.25 -5.94
N SER A 115 19.07 -0.07 -4.94
CA SER A 115 20.06 -1.07 -4.57
C SER A 115 19.42 -2.35 -4.03
N LEU A 116 18.43 -2.24 -3.13
CA LEU A 116 17.74 -3.37 -2.50
C LEU A 116 17.00 -4.23 -3.53
N LEU A 117 16.28 -3.59 -4.45
CA LEU A 117 15.52 -4.31 -5.46
C LEU A 117 16.43 -4.98 -6.49
N ALA A 118 17.54 -4.33 -6.88
CA ALA A 118 18.51 -4.94 -7.78
C ALA A 118 19.18 -6.18 -7.15
N GLU A 119 19.41 -6.16 -5.83
CA GLU A 119 19.98 -7.28 -5.09
C GLU A 119 19.01 -8.45 -4.93
N ALA A 120 17.78 -8.16 -4.49
CA ALA A 120 16.80 -9.21 -4.23
C ALA A 120 16.20 -9.79 -5.52
N PHE A 121 16.01 -8.95 -6.55
CA PHE A 121 15.31 -9.31 -7.78
C PHE A 121 16.15 -8.91 -9.02
N PRO A 122 17.31 -9.56 -9.25
CA PRO A 122 18.12 -9.27 -10.42
C PRO A 122 17.33 -9.51 -11.70
N LYS A 123 17.40 -8.56 -12.63
CA LYS A 123 16.82 -8.74 -13.98
C LYS A 123 17.60 -9.86 -14.66
N ARG A 124 16.89 -10.90 -15.09
CA ARG A 124 17.44 -11.96 -15.94
C ARG A 124 17.75 -11.43 -17.33
#